data_AF-A0AA88EJI3-F1
#
_entry.id   AF-A0AA88EJI3-F1
#
_cell.length_a   1.000
_cell.length_b   1.000
_cell.length_c   1.000
_cell.angle_alpha   90.00
_cell.angle_beta   90.00
_cell.angle_gamma   90.00
#
_symmetry.space_group_name_H-M   'P 1'
#
loop_
_entity.id
_entity.type
_entity.pdbx_description
1 polymer ?
#
loop_
_entity_poly.entity_id
_entity_poly.type
_entity_poly.pdbx_seq_one_letter_code
_entity_poly.pdbx_strand_id
1 'polypeptide(L)'
;MPSVVGYQPILSTEMGSLQERITSTKEGSITSIEAVYVPTDDLTDQAPATTFAHLDATTVLSRGLAAKSIYPAVDLLDSTSTMLQPRIVGEEHYETAQRVKQTLQRYKELQDIIAILGLDEPSEDDRLIIAGAQKVERFQSHTFFCSRSIYRFPRKICWCSRNNLRDNDK
;
A
#
# COMPACT_ATOMS: atom_id res chain seq x y z
N MET A 1 26.45 24.23 -9.36
CA MET A 1 25.09 24.80 -9.19
C MET A 1 24.29 23.85 -8.31
N PRO A 2 23.57 24.32 -7.28
CA PRO A 2 22.66 23.46 -6.53
C PRO A 2 21.50 23.00 -7.43
N SER A 3 21.03 21.77 -7.23
CA SER A 3 19.87 21.19 -7.91
C SER A 3 18.58 21.90 -7.48
N VAL A 4 17.50 21.58 -8.20
CA VAL A 4 16.10 21.80 -7.79
C VAL A 4 15.94 21.46 -6.30
N VAL A 5 15.29 22.36 -5.55
CA VAL A 5 14.92 22.20 -4.11
C VAL A 5 16.11 22.04 -3.12
N GLY A 6 17.34 22.30 -3.55
CA GLY A 6 18.51 22.31 -2.65
C GLY A 6 19.21 20.95 -2.49
N TYR A 7 18.84 19.97 -3.31
CA TYR A 7 19.52 18.68 -3.36
C TYR A 7 20.87 18.74 -4.10
N GLN A 8 21.68 17.70 -3.88
CA GLN A 8 22.93 17.51 -4.60
C GLN A 8 22.64 17.22 -6.10
N PRO A 9 23.36 17.85 -7.04
CA PRO A 9 23.09 17.67 -8.48
C PRO A 9 23.37 16.25 -9.00
N ILE A 10 24.14 15.44 -8.27
CA ILE A 10 24.45 14.04 -8.62
C ILE A 10 23.62 13.02 -7.83
N LEU A 11 22.58 13.46 -7.11
CA LEU A 11 21.72 12.59 -6.29
C LEU A 11 21.20 11.37 -7.07
N SER A 12 20.70 11.59 -8.30
CA SER A 12 20.18 10.51 -9.13
C SER A 12 21.24 9.48 -9.51
N THR A 13 22.46 9.92 -9.81
CA THR A 13 23.57 9.02 -10.19
C THR A 13 24.07 8.22 -8.99
N GLU A 14 24.19 8.85 -7.82
CA GLU A 14 24.61 8.16 -6.60
C GLU A 14 23.57 7.12 -6.17
N MET A 15 22.28 7.50 -6.17
CA MET A 15 21.18 6.58 -5.87
C MET A 15 21.13 5.41 -6.86
N GLY A 16 21.26 5.66 -8.17
CA GLY A 16 21.28 4.60 -9.18
C GLY A 16 22.44 3.61 -8.95
N SER A 17 23.65 4.13 -8.71
CA SER A 17 24.83 3.27 -8.47
C SER A 17 24.70 2.37 -7.23
N LEU A 18 23.97 2.84 -6.21
CA LEU A 18 23.69 2.05 -5.01
C LEU A 18 22.61 1.00 -5.28
N GLN A 19 21.50 1.40 -5.90
CA GLN A 19 20.35 0.53 -6.15
C GLN A 19 20.66 -0.58 -7.14
N GLU A 20 21.44 -0.32 -8.19
CA GLU A 20 21.83 -1.33 -9.17
C GLU A 20 22.67 -2.47 -8.58
N ARG A 21 23.34 -2.24 -7.44
CA ARG A 21 24.07 -3.29 -6.72
C ARG A 21 23.14 -4.24 -5.96
N ILE A 22 21.92 -3.79 -5.67
CA ILE A 22 20.90 -4.55 -4.95
C ILE A 22 20.03 -5.26 -5.99
N THR A 23 20.60 -6.27 -6.65
CA THR A 23 19.89 -7.04 -7.67
C THR A 23 20.13 -8.53 -7.52
N SER A 24 19.27 -9.32 -8.17
CA SER A 24 19.42 -10.77 -8.22
C SER A 24 20.37 -11.16 -9.35
N THR A 25 21.37 -11.98 -9.03
CA THR A 25 22.32 -12.54 -9.99
C THR A 25 22.07 -14.03 -10.20
N LYS A 26 22.84 -14.68 -11.08
CA LYS A 26 22.73 -16.14 -11.27
C LYS A 26 23.22 -16.95 -10.06
N GLU A 27 24.06 -16.35 -9.22
CA GLU A 27 24.67 -17.03 -8.06
C GLU A 27 23.84 -16.87 -6.78
N GLY A 28 22.98 -15.85 -6.71
CA GLY A 28 22.12 -15.59 -5.57
C GLY A 28 21.20 -14.40 -5.77
N SER A 29 20.21 -14.25 -4.89
CA SER A 29 19.27 -13.13 -4.89
C SER A 29 19.40 -12.30 -3.63
N ILE A 30 19.33 -10.98 -3.80
CA ILE A 30 19.20 -10.02 -2.71
C ILE A 30 17.82 -9.39 -2.83
N THR A 31 17.04 -9.42 -1.75
CA THR A 31 15.77 -8.71 -1.65
C THR A 31 15.92 -7.65 -0.55
N SER A 32 15.97 -6.37 -0.93
CA SER A 32 16.02 -5.28 0.04
C SER A 32 14.61 -4.84 0.46
N ILE A 33 14.51 -4.36 1.69
CA ILE A 33 13.35 -3.63 2.19
C ILE A 33 13.88 -2.28 2.65
N GLU A 34 13.41 -1.21 2.02
CA GLU A 34 13.96 0.13 2.21
C GLU A 34 12.91 1.05 2.82
N ALA A 35 13.29 1.75 3.89
CA ALA A 35 12.43 2.73 4.55
C ALA A 35 12.75 4.12 3.98
N VAL A 36 11.86 4.62 3.12
CA VAL A 36 11.99 5.97 2.54
C VAL A 36 11.18 6.94 3.39
N TYR A 37 11.85 7.97 3.92
CA TYR A 37 11.19 9.06 4.62
C TYR A 37 10.75 10.12 3.60
N VAL A 38 9.46 10.45 3.59
CA VAL A 38 8.89 11.47 2.72
C VAL A 38 8.65 12.74 3.56
N PRO A 39 9.36 13.85 3.28
CA PRO A 39 9.12 15.10 3.99
C PRO A 39 7.75 15.65 3.63
N THR A 40 7.00 16.12 4.64
CA THR A 40 5.70 16.79 4.43
C THR A 40 4.64 15.96 3.70
N ASP A 41 4.82 14.63 3.63
CA ASP A 41 3.97 13.72 2.86
C ASP A 41 3.91 14.05 1.33
N ASP A 42 4.92 14.76 0.80
CA ASP A 42 5.02 15.12 -0.63
C ASP A 42 5.81 14.08 -1.44
N LEU A 43 5.08 13.24 -2.17
CA LEU A 43 5.66 12.21 -3.04
C LEU A 43 6.30 12.77 -4.33
N THR A 44 6.09 14.05 -4.63
CA THR A 44 6.64 14.71 -5.83
C THR A 44 8.03 15.28 -5.61
N ASP A 45 8.54 15.23 -4.38
CA ASP A 45 9.88 15.66 -4.05
C ASP A 45 10.97 14.83 -4.78
N GLN A 46 12.09 15.46 -5.12
CA GLN A 46 13.15 14.88 -5.95
C GLN A 46 13.76 13.62 -5.32
N ALA A 47 13.91 13.58 -3.98
CA ALA A 47 14.47 12.44 -3.27
C ALA A 47 13.59 11.17 -3.34
N PRO A 48 12.31 11.19 -2.95
CA PRO A 48 11.44 10.02 -3.08
C PRO A 48 11.20 9.67 -4.55
N ALA A 49 11.00 10.64 -5.44
CA ALA A 49 10.77 10.38 -6.86
C ALA A 49 11.92 9.62 -7.54
N THR A 50 13.18 9.99 -7.23
CA THR A 50 14.36 9.27 -7.75
C THR A 50 14.50 7.87 -7.16
N THR A 51 14.12 7.68 -5.90
CA THR A 51 14.18 6.37 -5.24
C THR A 51 13.12 5.42 -5.79
N PHE A 52 11.89 5.90 -5.98
CA PHE A 52 10.78 5.08 -6.49
C PHE A 52 11.02 4.54 -7.90
N ALA A 53 11.79 5.25 -8.74
CA ALA A 53 12.13 4.79 -10.08
C ALA A 53 12.95 3.47 -10.08
N HIS A 54 13.62 3.14 -8.98
CA HIS A 54 14.43 1.93 -8.85
C HIS A 54 13.74 0.80 -8.07
N LEU A 55 12.57 1.04 -7.47
CA LEU A 55 11.89 0.06 -6.63
C LEU A 55 10.89 -0.79 -7.42
N ASP A 56 10.97 -2.11 -7.28
CA ASP A 56 10.02 -3.05 -7.89
C ASP A 56 8.64 -3.04 -7.23
N ALA A 57 8.57 -2.61 -5.98
CA ALA A 57 7.33 -2.48 -5.22
C ALA A 57 7.45 -1.32 -4.23
N THR A 58 6.37 -0.56 -4.10
CA THR A 58 6.25 0.57 -3.19
C THR A 58 5.09 0.31 -2.23
N THR A 59 5.36 0.42 -0.94
CA THR A 59 4.34 0.32 0.11
C THR A 59 4.24 1.67 0.80
N VAL A 60 3.16 2.39 0.52
CA VAL A 60 2.92 3.73 1.08
C VAL A 60 2.18 3.59 2.41
N LEU A 61 2.68 4.28 3.44
CA LEU A 61 2.08 4.31 4.77
C LEU A 61 1.35 5.64 4.98
N SER A 62 0.04 5.58 5.21
CA SER A 62 -0.80 6.77 5.36
C SER A 62 -1.07 7.11 6.83
N ARG A 63 -0.88 8.38 7.20
CA ARG A 63 -1.23 8.89 8.52
C ARG A 63 -2.74 8.80 8.79
N GLY A 64 -3.57 8.96 7.75
CA GLY A 64 -5.03 8.88 7.87
C GLY A 64 -5.52 7.50 8.33
N LEU A 65 -4.89 6.42 7.85
CA LEU A 65 -5.19 5.05 8.28
C LEU A 65 -4.70 4.78 9.70
N ALA A 66 -3.53 5.30 10.07
CA ALA A 66 -3.00 5.20 11.43
C ALA A 66 -3.91 5.91 12.46
N ALA A 67 -4.47 7.08 12.10
CA ALA A 67 -5.43 7.79 12.93
C ALA A 67 -6.74 6.99 13.17
N LYS A 68 -7.14 6.16 12.20
CA LYS A 68 -8.27 5.21 12.33
C LYS A 68 -7.90 3.94 13.11
N SER A 69 -6.70 3.86 13.70
CA SER A 69 -6.18 2.67 14.41
C SER A 69 -6.07 1.41 13.54
N ILE A 70 -5.90 1.58 12.22
CA ILE A 70 -5.69 0.47 11.29
C ILE A 70 -4.18 0.23 11.16
N TYR A 71 -3.72 -0.96 11.57
CA TYR A 71 -2.33 -1.37 11.48
C TYR A 71 -2.19 -2.71 10.74
N PRO A 72 -1.27 -2.81 9.76
CA PRO A 72 -0.38 -1.75 9.27
C PRO A 72 -1.15 -0.66 8.49
N ALA A 73 -0.68 0.58 8.56
CA ALA A 73 -1.34 1.72 7.92
C ALA A 73 -1.01 1.82 6.42
N VAL A 74 -1.14 0.73 5.68
CA VAL A 74 -0.79 0.63 4.25
C VAL A 74 -1.93 1.20 3.39
N ASP A 75 -1.61 2.14 2.52
CA ASP A 75 -2.54 2.62 1.50
C ASP A 75 -2.45 1.76 0.24
N LEU A 76 -3.48 0.98 -0.06
CA LEU A 76 -3.51 0.09 -1.24
C LEU A 76 -3.69 0.79 -2.58
N LEU A 77 -4.20 2.02 -2.58
CA LEU A 77 -4.40 2.79 -3.81
C LEU A 77 -3.06 3.36 -4.28
N ASP A 78 -2.31 3.96 -3.35
CA ASP A 78 -1.01 4.57 -3.64
C ASP A 78 0.14 3.53 -3.68
N SER A 79 -0.04 2.35 -3.07
CA SER A 79 0.93 1.26 -3.14
C SER A 79 0.85 0.49 -4.47
N THR A 80 2.02 0.24 -5.06
CA THR A 80 2.13 -0.44 -6.37
C THR A 80 3.21 -1.50 -6.36
N SER A 81 3.11 -2.48 -7.26
CA SER A 81 4.14 -3.49 -7.47
C SER A 81 4.16 -3.94 -8.92
N THR A 82 5.36 -4.03 -9.49
CA THR A 82 5.60 -4.58 -10.83
C THR A 82 5.19 -6.05 -10.91
N MET A 83 5.18 -6.77 -9.78
CA MET A 83 4.80 -8.18 -9.71
C MET A 83 3.29 -8.41 -9.81
N LEU A 84 2.46 -7.38 -9.67
CA LEU A 84 1.00 -7.48 -9.76
C LEU A 84 0.54 -7.59 -11.22
N GLN A 85 0.90 -8.69 -11.87
CA GLN A 85 0.53 -9.01 -13.24
C GLN A 85 -0.06 -10.43 -13.30
N PRO A 86 -1.10 -10.68 -14.13
CA PRO A 86 -1.72 -12.01 -14.22
C PRO A 86 -0.73 -13.14 -14.51
N ARG A 87 0.32 -12.84 -15.30
CA ARG A 87 1.36 -13.82 -15.66
C ARG A 87 2.23 -14.27 -14.48
N ILE A 88 2.35 -13.45 -13.43
CA ILE A 88 3.23 -13.70 -12.28
C ILE A 88 2.42 -14.27 -11.12
N VAL A 89 1.31 -13.61 -10.74
CA VAL A 89 0.51 -13.98 -9.55
C VAL A 89 -0.67 -14.90 -9.86
N GLY A 90 -1.00 -15.10 -11.13
CA GLY A 90 -2.20 -15.80 -11.57
C GLY A 90 -3.42 -14.88 -11.72
N GLU A 91 -4.37 -15.30 -12.54
CA GLU A 91 -5.56 -14.51 -12.90
C GLU A 91 -6.49 -14.28 -11.71
N GLU A 92 -6.75 -15.31 -10.90
CA GLU A 92 -7.62 -15.23 -9.71
C GLU A 92 -7.12 -14.17 -8.69
N HIS A 93 -5.81 -14.14 -8.43
CA HIS A 93 -5.21 -13.19 -7.50
C HIS A 93 -5.22 -11.77 -8.08
N TYR A 94 -4.87 -11.63 -9.36
CA TYR A 94 -4.89 -10.34 -10.04
C TYR A 94 -6.29 -9.73 -10.07
N GLU A 95 -7.31 -10.52 -10.46
CA GLU A 95 -8.69 -10.05 -10.47
C GLU A 95 -9.17 -9.66 -9.08
N THR A 96 -8.86 -10.46 -8.06
CA THR A 96 -9.30 -10.14 -6.70
C THR A 96 -8.65 -8.86 -6.19
N ALA A 97 -7.35 -8.68 -6.44
CA ALA A 97 -6.64 -7.45 -6.09
C ALA A 97 -7.23 -6.23 -6.82
N GLN A 98 -7.58 -6.37 -8.10
CA GLN A 98 -8.23 -5.30 -8.87
C GLN A 98 -9.61 -4.95 -8.33
N ARG A 99 -10.45 -5.95 -7.98
CA ARG A 99 -11.78 -5.71 -7.38
C ARG A 99 -11.67 -4.98 -6.04
N VAL A 100 -10.68 -5.35 -5.21
CA VAL A 100 -10.41 -4.65 -3.95
C VAL A 100 -10.03 -3.19 -4.20
N LYS A 101 -9.11 -2.93 -5.14
CA LYS A 101 -8.72 -1.55 -5.51
C LYS A 101 -9.91 -0.73 -6.02
N GLN A 102 -10.73 -1.28 -6.90
CA GLN A 102 -11.93 -0.62 -7.42
C GLN A 102 -12.94 -0.28 -6.32
N THR A 103 -13.15 -1.20 -5.38
CA THR A 103 -14.06 -0.98 -4.24
C THR A 103 -13.56 0.15 -3.35
N LEU A 104 -12.25 0.19 -3.05
CA LEU A 104 -11.63 1.25 -2.26
C LEU A 104 -11.63 2.60 -2.98
N GLN A 105 -11.42 2.61 -4.30
CA GLN A 105 -11.47 3.81 -5.12
C GLN A 105 -12.87 4.45 -5.07
N ARG A 106 -13.91 3.64 -5.30
CA ARG A 106 -15.31 4.11 -5.23
C ARG A 106 -15.70 4.56 -3.83
N TYR A 107 -15.18 3.90 -2.80
CA TYR A 107 -15.37 4.34 -1.42
C TYR A 107 -14.74 5.71 -1.14
N LYS A 108 -13.55 6.01 -1.69
CA LYS A 108 -12.92 7.32 -1.55
C LYS A 108 -13.74 8.43 -2.22
N GLU A 109 -14.25 8.17 -3.44
CA GLU A 109 -15.15 9.09 -4.15
C GLU A 109 -16.44 9.37 -3.34
N LEU A 110 -17.03 8.32 -2.75
CA LEU A 110 -18.21 8.47 -1.90
C LEU A 110 -17.90 9.19 -0.58
N GLN A 111 -16.71 8.99 0.01
CA GLN A 111 -16.28 9.75 1.19
C GLN A 111 -16.16 11.24 0.91
N ASP A 112 -15.60 11.62 -0.25
CA ASP A 112 -15.48 13.03 -0.65
C ASP A 112 -16.86 13.69 -0.82
N ILE A 113 -17.83 12.96 -1.38
CA ILE A 113 -19.23 13.42 -1.49
C ILE A 113 -19.87 13.58 -0.11
N ILE A 114 -19.71 12.60 0.78
CA ILE A 114 -20.24 12.63 2.15
C ILE A 114 -19.66 13.80 2.96
N ALA A 115 -18.38 14.12 2.74
CA ALA A 115 -17.74 15.25 3.41
C ALA A 115 -18.36 16.60 3.03
N ILE A 116 -18.95 16.72 1.84
CA ILE A 116 -19.59 17.94 1.34
C ILE A 116 -21.08 17.98 1.68
N LEU A 117 -21.80 16.88 1.42
CA LEU A 117 -23.27 16.83 1.48
C LEU A 117 -23.84 16.28 2.80
N GLY A 118 -23.04 15.52 3.56
CA GLY A 118 -23.48 14.81 4.77
C GLY A 118 -23.88 13.35 4.51
N LEU A 119 -24.18 12.63 5.60
CA LEU A 119 -24.36 11.17 5.62
C LEU A 119 -25.73 10.67 5.10
N ASP A 120 -26.70 11.57 4.90
CA ASP A 120 -28.09 11.18 4.61
C ASP A 120 -28.37 11.00 3.11
N GLU A 121 -27.51 11.53 2.24
CA GLU A 121 -27.69 11.56 0.79
C GLU A 121 -27.39 10.25 0.01
N PRO A 122 -26.46 9.36 0.41
CA PRO A 122 -26.07 8.26 -0.46
C PRO A 122 -27.23 7.27 -0.65
N SER A 123 -27.37 6.81 -1.90
CA SER A 123 -28.31 5.77 -2.30
C SER A 123 -28.10 4.48 -1.50
N GLU A 124 -29.13 3.62 -1.41
CA GLU A 124 -29.00 2.35 -0.68
C GLU A 124 -27.85 1.48 -1.22
N ASP A 125 -27.62 1.51 -2.53
CA ASP A 125 -26.51 0.80 -3.19
C ASP A 125 -25.14 1.35 -2.76
N ASP A 126 -24.99 2.67 -2.66
CA ASP A 126 -23.74 3.29 -2.23
C ASP A 126 -23.45 3.01 -0.75
N ARG A 127 -24.49 2.92 0.08
CA ARG A 127 -24.36 2.50 1.50
C ARG A 127 -23.82 1.07 1.60
N LEU A 128 -24.23 0.16 0.72
CA LEU A 128 -23.69 -1.20 0.67
C LEU A 128 -22.20 -1.21 0.28
N ILE A 129 -21.81 -0.37 -0.68
CA ILE A 129 -20.40 -0.23 -1.10
C ILE A 129 -19.54 0.31 0.05
N ILE A 130 -20.01 1.34 0.75
CA ILE A 130 -19.35 1.90 1.94
C ILE A 130 -19.15 0.83 3.02
N ALA A 131 -20.21 0.08 3.34
CA ALA A 131 -20.15 -0.98 4.34
C ALA A 131 -19.18 -2.11 3.93
N GLY A 132 -19.15 -2.46 2.64
CA GLY A 132 -18.20 -3.43 2.07
C GLY A 132 -16.76 -2.95 2.16
N ALA A 133 -16.49 -1.71 1.75
CA ALA A 133 -15.17 -1.11 1.79
C ALA A 133 -14.64 -1.00 3.23
N GLN A 134 -15.47 -0.61 4.20
CA GLN A 134 -15.08 -0.57 5.62
C GLN A 134 -14.70 -1.96 6.16
N LYS A 135 -15.41 -3.02 5.74
CA LYS A 135 -15.04 -4.40 6.10
C LYS A 135 -13.69 -4.77 5.51
N VAL A 136 -13.42 -4.40 4.26
CA VAL A 136 -12.13 -4.64 3.59
C VAL A 136 -11.00 -3.86 4.27
N GLU A 137 -11.18 -2.58 4.62
CA GLU A 137 -10.19 -1.79 5.36
C GLU A 137 -9.85 -2.45 6.71
N ARG A 138 -10.86 -2.92 7.45
CA ARG A 138 -10.64 -3.63 8.73
C ARG A 138 -10.01 -4.99 8.54
N PHE A 139 -10.34 -5.71 7.46
CA PHE A 139 -9.76 -7.01 7.14
C PHE A 139 -8.25 -6.92 6.89
N GLN A 140 -7.77 -5.80 6.34
CA GLN A 140 -6.33 -5.57 6.15
C GLN A 140 -5.58 -5.41 7.47
N SER A 141 -6.27 -5.03 8.55
CA SER A 141 -5.62 -4.89 9.85
C SER A 141 -5.24 -6.26 10.43
N HIS A 142 -3.96 -6.42 10.76
CA HIS A 142 -3.42 -7.65 11.33
C HIS A 142 -2.47 -7.32 12.48
N THR A 143 -2.53 -8.12 13.55
CA THR A 143 -1.62 -7.96 14.68
C THR A 143 -0.27 -8.59 14.36
N PHE A 144 0.80 -7.80 14.43
CA PHE A 144 2.16 -8.26 14.16
C PHE A 144 2.80 -9.03 15.32
N PHE A 145 3.81 -9.83 14.98
CA PHE A 145 4.64 -10.51 15.99
C PHE A 145 5.36 -9.52 16.90
N CYS A 146 5.96 -8.46 16.33
CA CYS A 146 6.72 -7.45 17.07
C CYS A 146 5.85 -6.48 17.88
N SER A 147 4.56 -6.36 17.56
CA SER A 147 3.66 -5.43 18.25
C SER A 147 3.03 -6.00 19.53
N ARG A 148 3.45 -7.21 19.97
CA ARG A 148 2.89 -7.91 21.14
C ARG A 148 3.12 -7.19 22.47
N SER A 149 4.18 -6.39 22.58
CA SER A 149 4.42 -5.58 23.79
C SER A 149 3.39 -4.46 23.92
N ILE A 150 2.79 -4.02 22.81
CA ILE A 150 1.84 -2.91 22.74
C ILE A 150 0.40 -3.43 22.70
N TYR A 151 0.14 -4.50 21.95
CA TYR A 151 -1.21 -5.06 21.75
C TYR A 151 -1.35 -6.46 22.34
N ARG A 152 -2.39 -6.66 23.16
CA ARG A 152 -2.68 -7.92 23.88
C ARG A 152 -3.52 -8.92 23.05
N PHE A 153 -3.45 -8.86 21.73
CA PHE A 153 -4.23 -9.73 20.84
C PHE A 153 -3.46 -11.00 20.42
N PRO A 154 -4.17 -12.12 20.20
CA PRO A 154 -3.55 -13.34 19.66
C PRO A 154 -3.05 -13.12 18.23
N ARG A 155 -1.95 -13.78 17.92
CA ARG A 155 -1.21 -13.67 16.66
C ARG A 155 -2.02 -14.21 15.48
N LYS A 156 -1.85 -13.63 14.29
CA LYS A 156 -2.31 -14.21 13.03
C LYS A 156 -1.24 -14.07 11.94
N ILE A 157 -0.83 -15.20 11.36
CA ILE A 157 -0.02 -15.25 10.13
C ILE A 157 -0.97 -15.71 9.03
N CYS A 158 -1.24 -14.83 8.07
CA CYS A 158 -2.08 -15.13 6.92
C CYS A 158 -1.22 -15.70 5.80
N TRP A 159 -1.53 -16.92 5.35
CA TRP A 159 -0.83 -17.57 4.26
C TRP A 159 -1.46 -17.20 2.93
N CYS A 160 -0.65 -16.80 1.95
CA CYS A 160 -1.09 -16.64 0.57
C CYS A 160 -1.40 -18.03 -0.03
N SER A 161 -2.57 -18.56 0.29
CA SER A 161 -3.12 -19.80 -0.25
C SER A 161 -4.46 -19.49 -0.91
N ARG A 162 -4.94 -20.38 -1.80
CA ARG A 162 -6.29 -20.27 -2.41
C ARG A 162 -7.43 -20.12 -1.38
N ASN A 163 -7.19 -20.44 -0.10
CA ASN A 163 -8.19 -20.33 0.95
C ASN A 163 -8.34 -18.92 1.55
N ASN A 164 -7.32 -18.05 1.49
CA ASN A 164 -7.46 -16.67 1.98
C ASN A 164 -8.47 -15.85 1.17
N LEU A 165 -8.79 -16.29 -0.05
CA LEU A 165 -9.80 -15.71 -0.93
C LEU A 165 -11.23 -16.15 -0.58
N ARG A 166 -11.40 -17.14 0.32
CA ARG A 166 -12.70 -17.79 0.61
C ARG A 166 -13.13 -17.74 2.08
N ASP A 167 -12.40 -17.04 2.94
CA ASP A 167 -12.70 -16.99 4.39
C ASP A 167 -13.91 -16.09 4.75
N ASN A 168 -14.92 -16.02 3.89
CA ASN A 168 -16.25 -15.46 4.22
C ASN A 168 -17.30 -16.54 4.56
N ASP A 169 -16.95 -17.83 4.48
CA ASP A 169 -17.84 -18.92 4.87
C ASP A 169 -17.29 -19.63 6.11
N LYS A 170 -17.54 -19.06 7.31
CA LYS A 170 -17.71 -19.77 8.59
C LYS A 170 -18.12 -18.84 9.73
#